data_AF-A0A3A2YZX4-F1
#
_entry.id   AF-A0A3A2YZX4-F1
#
_cell.length_a   1.000
_cell.length_b   1.000
_cell.length_c   1.000
_cell.angle_alpha   90.00
_cell.angle_beta   90.00
_cell.angle_gamma   90.00
#
_symmetry.space_group_name_H-M   'P 1'
#
loop_
_entity.id
_entity.type
_entity.pdbx_description
1 polymer ?
#
loop_
_entity_poly.entity_id
_entity_poly.type
_entity_poly.pdbx_seq_one_letter_code
_entity_poly.pdbx_strand_id
1 'polypeptide(L)' 'MPTHIDAAVGDYRRAIISNQEAINADDKYFARESASVPYVAYRVHYICGKLYAAMMSGRFVDAMSAAEKLET' A
#
# COMPACT_ATOMS: atom_id res chain seq x y z
N MET A 1 0.34 10.85 2.55
CA MET A 1 -0.54 9.81 1.96
C MET A 1 -1.99 10.08 2.40
N PRO A 2 -2.89 10.48 1.49
CA PRO A 2 -4.26 10.88 1.83
C PRO A 2 -5.11 9.72 2.37
N THR A 3 -4.69 8.47 2.16
CA THR A 3 -5.43 7.28 2.59
C THR A 3 -5.60 7.15 4.10
N HIS A 4 -4.86 7.91 4.92
CA HIS A 4 -5.13 7.99 6.36
C HIS A 4 -6.49 8.65 6.62
N ILE A 5 -6.87 9.64 5.80
CA ILE A 5 -8.19 10.28 5.86
C ILE A 5 -9.24 9.28 5.40
N ASP A 6 -9.01 8.59 4.28
CA ASP A 6 -9.91 7.54 3.77
C ASP A 6 -10.18 6.47 4.85
N ALA A 7 -9.13 6.01 5.54
CA ALA A 7 -9.25 5.07 6.65
C ALA A 7 -10.00 5.66 7.86
N ALA A 8 -9.74 6.92 8.21
CA ALA A 8 -10.39 7.59 9.34
C ALA A 8 -11.90 7.78 9.13
N VAL A 9 -12.35 7.97 7.89
CA VAL A 9 -13.77 8.10 7.54
C VAL A 9 -14.41 6.78 7.10
N GLY A 10 -13.65 5.68 7.11
CA GLY A 10 -14.14 4.34 6.75
C GLY A 10 -14.27 4.06 5.24
N ASP A 11 -13.76 4.92 4.35
CA ASP A 11 -13.71 4.65 2.90
C ASP A 11 -12.52 3.75 2.55
N TYR A 12 -12.58 2.50 3.04
CA TYR A 12 -11.52 1.52 2.81
C TYR A 12 -11.35 1.15 1.34
N ARG A 13 -12.41 1.24 0.52
CA ARG A 13 -12.30 1.00 -0.93
C ARG A 13 -11.36 2.01 -1.57
N ARG A 14 -11.51 3.30 -1.25
CA ARG A 14 -10.63 4.36 -1.76
C ARG A 14 -9.21 4.23 -1.20
N ALA A 15 -9.08 3.86 0.08
CA ALA A 15 -7.78 3.60 0.70
C ALA A 15 -7.02 2.47 -0.01
N ILE A 16 -7.69 1.36 -0.40
CA ILE A 16 -7.07 0.25 -1.14
C ILE A 16 -6.59 0.71 -2.52
N ILE A 17 -7.45 1.38 -3.29
CA ILE A 17 -7.12 1.82 -4.66
C ILE A 17 -5.93 2.76 -4.64
N SER A 18 -5.97 3.78 -3.79
CA SER A 18 -4.92 4.82 -3.75
C SER A 18 -3.58 4.25 -3.29
N ASN A 19 -3.57 3.31 -2.33
CA ASN A 19 -2.35 2.62 -1.95
C ASN A 19 -1.82 1.72 -3.07
N GLN A 20 -2.70 1.02 -3.81
CA GLN A 20 -2.28 0.21 -4.95
C GLN A 20 -1.65 1.06 -6.07
N GLU A 21 -2.19 2.25 -6.34
CA GLU A 21 -1.62 3.18 -7.31
C GLU A 21 -0.22 3.66 -6.90
N ALA A 22 -0.02 3.98 -5.62
CA ALA A 22 1.28 4.35 -5.08
C ALA A 22 2.29 3.20 -5.18
N ILE A 23 1.87 1.99 -4.80
CA ILE A 23 2.68 0.76 -4.93
C ILE A 23 3.12 0.56 -6.40
N ASN A 24 2.21 0.75 -7.36
CA ASN A 24 2.52 0.60 -8.78
C ASN A 24 3.51 1.67 -9.28
N ALA A 25 3.47 2.87 -8.70
CA ALA A 25 4.43 3.93 -9.01
C ALA A 25 5.82 3.60 -8.44
N ASP A 26 5.87 3.13 -7.20
CA ASP A 26 7.10 2.68 -6.55
C ASP A 26 7.73 1.52 -7.33
N ASP A 27 6.96 0.50 -7.73
CA ASP A 27 7.46 -0.63 -8.51
C ASP A 27 8.17 -0.18 -9.81
N LYS A 28 7.66 0.86 -10.49
CA LYS A 28 8.30 1.42 -11.69
C LYS A 28 9.59 2.15 -11.39
N TYR A 29 9.67 2.84 -10.25
CA TYR A 29 10.87 3.56 -9.82
C TYR A 29 11.98 2.59 -9.40
N PHE A 30 11.66 1.64 -8.54
CA PHE A 30 12.59 0.64 -8.02
C PHE A 30 13.09 -0.35 -9.08
N ALA A 31 12.38 -0.50 -10.20
CA ALA A 31 12.87 -1.26 -11.35
C ALA A 31 14.03 -0.57 -12.10
N ARG A 32 14.30 0.71 -11.83
CA ARG A 32 15.29 1.53 -12.56
C ARG A 32 16.37 2.10 -11.66
N GLU A 33 15.99 2.46 -10.44
CA GLU A 33 16.83 3.21 -9.51
C GLU A 33 17.04 2.45 -8.21
N SER A 34 18.21 2.62 -7.60
CA SER A 34 18.42 2.25 -6.19
C SER A 34 17.84 3.33 -5.28
N ALA A 35 17.09 2.95 -4.26
CA ALA A 35 16.47 3.90 -3.34
C ALA A 35 17.19 3.98 -1.99
N SER A 36 17.10 5.15 -1.35
CA SER A 36 17.57 5.33 0.02
C SER A 36 16.69 4.57 1.02
N VAL A 37 17.24 4.22 2.18
CA VAL A 37 16.50 3.54 3.26
C VAL A 37 15.18 4.24 3.62
N PRO A 38 15.11 5.59 3.74
CA PRO A 38 13.84 6.28 3.97
C PRO A 38 12.80 6.03 2.87
N TYR A 39 13.23 5.96 1.60
CA TYR A 39 12.30 5.73 0.49
C TYR A 39 11.77 4.30 0.47
N VAL A 40 12.61 3.32 0.84
CA VAL A 40 12.16 1.93 1.08
C VAL A 40 11.10 1.88 2.17
N ALA A 41 11.28 2.62 3.28
CA ALA A 41 10.28 2.68 4.34
C ALA A 41 8.95 3.28 3.86
N TYR A 42 8.97 4.30 3.00
CA TYR A 42 7.74 4.84 2.40
C TYR A 42 7.01 3.83 1.50
N ARG A 43 7.74 3.05 0.70
CA ARG A 43 7.15 1.96 -0.10
C ARG A 43 6.43 0.95 0.77
N VAL A 44 7.09 0.50 1.84
CA VAL A 44 6.48 -0.41 2.84
C VAL A 44 5.23 0.23 3.46
N HIS A 45 5.24 1.53 3.73
CA HIS A 45 4.09 2.25 4.29
C HIS A 45 2.84 2.18 3.40
N TYR A 46 2.99 2.31 2.07
CA TYR A 46 1.87 2.14 1.14
C TYR A 46 1.32 0.72 1.14
N ILE A 47 2.21 -0.29 1.21
CA ILE A 47 1.80 -1.70 1.24
C ILE A 47 1.05 -2.01 2.54
N CYS A 48 1.57 -1.57 3.69
CA CYS A 48 0.87 -1.69 4.99
C CYS A 48 -0.47 -0.95 5.00
N GLY A 49 -0.54 0.22 4.34
CA GLY A 49 -1.79 0.97 4.17
C GLY A 49 -2.86 0.18 3.40
N LYS A 50 -2.47 -0.46 2.28
CA LYS A 50 -3.35 -1.35 1.51
C LYS A 50 -3.78 -2.55 2.36
N LEU A 51 -2.83 -3.21 3.03
CA LEU A 51 -3.07 -4.37 3.87
C LEU A 51 -4.10 -4.05 4.97
N TYR A 52 -3.89 -2.96 5.70
CA TYR A 52 -4.81 -2.50 6.73
C TYR A 52 -6.23 -2.28 6.19
N ALA A 53 -6.37 -1.48 5.11
CA ALA A 53 -7.68 -1.19 4.54
C ALA A 53 -8.39 -2.44 4.01
N ALA A 54 -7.64 -3.39 3.43
CA ALA A 54 -8.17 -4.67 2.96
C ALA A 54 -8.68 -5.54 4.12
N MET A 55 -7.92 -5.65 5.22
CA MET A 55 -8.35 -6.37 6.42
C MET A 55 -9.61 -5.76 7.02
N MET A 56 -9.64 -4.43 7.21
CA MET A 56 -10.78 -3.73 7.82
C MET A 56 -12.06 -3.81 6.99
N SER A 57 -11.95 -4.02 5.68
CA SER A 57 -13.09 -4.17 4.77
C SER A 57 -13.44 -5.62 4.43
N GLY A 58 -12.80 -6.60 5.07
CA GLY A 58 -13.06 -8.03 4.83
C GLY A 58 -12.61 -8.53 3.46
N ARG A 59 -11.72 -7.81 2.76
CA ARG A 59 -11.21 -8.18 1.44
C ARG A 59 -9.98 -9.09 1.56
N PHE A 60 -10.22 -10.37 1.81
CA PHE A 60 -9.17 -11.37 2.02
C PHE A 60 -8.12 -11.41 0.90
N VAL A 61 -8.55 -11.46 -0.36
CA VAL A 61 -7.63 -11.57 -1.52
C VAL A 61 -6.69 -10.36 -1.60
N ASP A 62 -7.21 -9.15 -1.40
CA ASP A 62 -6.40 -7.94 -1.43
C ASP A 62 -5.45 -7.83 -0.23
N ALA A 63 -5.87 -8.33 0.94
CA ALA A 63 -5.04 -8.38 2.14
C ALA A 63 -3.86 -9.33 1.93
N MET A 64 -4.12 -10.56 1.46
CA MET A 64 -3.06 -11.53 1.18
C MET A 64 -2.09 -11.04 0.10
N SER A 65 -2.61 -10.44 -0.98
CA SER A 65 -1.78 -9.83 -2.01
C SER A 65 -0.86 -8.72 -1.47
N ALA A 66 -1.31 -7.94 -0.49
CA ALA A 66 -0.47 -6.92 0.13
C ALA A 66 0.57 -7.54 1.08
N ALA A 67 0.21 -8.59 1.83
CA ALA A 67 1.12 -9.32 2.70
C ALA A 67 2.24 -10.00 1.90
N GLU A 68 1.91 -10.71 0.82
CA GLU A 68 2.89 -11.35 -0.09
C GLU A 68 3.88 -10.32 -0.65
N LYS A 69 3.42 -9.11 -0.97
CA LYS A 69 4.30 -8.06 -1.48
C LYS A 69 5.23 -7.45 -0.42
N LEU A 70 4.90 -7.56 0.87
CA LEU A 70 5.82 -7.13 1.95
C LEU A 70 7.01 -8.07 2.09
N GLU A 71 6.86 -9.33 1.68
CA GLU A 71 7.91 -10.34 1.78
C GLU A 71 8.91 -10.29 0.61
N THR A 72 8.63 -9.49 -0.43
CA THR A 72 9.41 -9.39 -1.68
C THR A 72 10.00 -8.00 -1.89
#